data_AF-I9FL14-F1
#
_entry.id   AF-I9FL14-F1
#
_cell.length_a   1.000
_cell.length_b   1.000
_cell.length_c   1.000
_cell.angle_alpha   90.00
_cell.angle_beta   90.00
_cell.angle_gamma   90.00
#
_symmetry.space_group_name_H-M   'P 1'
#
loop_
_entity.id
_entity.type
_entity.pdbx_description
1 polymer ?
#
loop_
_entity_poly.entity_id
_entity_poly.type
_entity_poly.pdbx_seq_one_letter_code
_entity_poly.pdbx_strand_id
1 'polypeptide(L)'
;MALFTGAFFVAQVSLIIVAKPFYAIFCTSCVPHKPKAGFTACQMVDNLERLGTLWYAMKQIWRTKKIIKMASNIEVQKKCEWCGTIFTAHKITTAYCSHRCANLAYKDRVRKKRIQEFHLKHDAELKPNSEKEFLTPTEVAAFLGVGRTSIYRYIRNAKIKAVRFDGKTLVRRSDIDKMFDYIIASNNENKPKEKTPISDFYTTAEVKEKYGVKDSWIFHIAKEHDIPRTFHRGKTYWSKKHIDDYFVKKAPDPEIKEWYSTQDMQEKFGMTLTAIYSFVSKNAIPKKKVGIMVYYSKKHVDIAKGLIAPEEPKYYTIAEAMERFNLTRDQLYHYVKYHNIPRIKVGKYTKILRAELDKFFEPPKIE
;
A
#
# COMPACT_ATOMS: atom_id res chain seq x y z
N MET A 1 -69.65 -7.40 -21.38
CA MET A 1 -69.14 -6.48 -22.43
C MET A 1 -67.85 -7.09 -22.99
N ALA A 2 -67.77 -7.18 -24.33
CA ALA A 2 -66.59 -7.38 -25.23
C ALA A 2 -65.51 -8.42 -24.83
N LEU A 3 -65.38 -9.61 -25.42
CA LEU A 3 -65.11 -10.09 -26.80
C LEU A 3 -63.61 -10.15 -27.23
N PHE A 4 -63.15 -11.39 -27.50
CA PHE A 4 -62.26 -11.91 -28.58
C PHE A 4 -60.73 -11.60 -28.57
N THR A 5 -59.83 -12.58 -28.32
CA THR A 5 -59.18 -13.63 -29.17
C THR A 5 -57.89 -13.21 -29.91
N GLY A 6 -56.90 -14.12 -29.95
CA GLY A 6 -55.83 -14.23 -30.98
C GLY A 6 -54.40 -14.20 -30.39
N ALA A 7 -53.73 -15.33 -30.13
CA ALA A 7 -52.94 -16.16 -31.06
C ALA A 7 -51.76 -15.42 -31.74
N PHE A 8 -50.51 -15.83 -31.50
CA PHE A 8 -49.66 -16.52 -32.49
C PHE A 8 -48.26 -16.86 -31.94
N PHE A 9 -47.85 -18.09 -32.27
CA PHE A 9 -46.54 -18.72 -32.20
C PHE A 9 -45.45 -17.94 -32.95
N VAL A 10 -44.17 -18.14 -32.58
CA VAL A 10 -43.13 -18.82 -33.40
C VAL A 10 -41.73 -18.49 -32.83
N ALA A 11 -41.01 -19.55 -32.50
CA ALA A 11 -39.58 -19.57 -32.21
C ALA A 11 -38.75 -19.43 -33.49
N GLN A 12 -37.58 -18.75 -33.43
CA GLN A 12 -36.47 -19.10 -34.32
C GLN A 12 -35.11 -18.68 -33.74
N VAL A 13 -34.47 -19.65 -33.08
CA VAL A 13 -33.02 -19.75 -32.95
C VAL A 13 -32.47 -20.04 -34.35
N SER A 14 -31.61 -19.17 -34.88
CA SER A 14 -30.83 -19.46 -36.08
C SER A 14 -29.36 -19.57 -35.71
N LEU A 15 -28.93 -20.83 -35.61
CA LEU A 15 -27.53 -21.26 -35.64
C LEU A 15 -26.87 -20.75 -36.93
N ILE A 16 -25.77 -20.01 -36.82
CA ILE A 16 -24.85 -19.75 -37.93
C ILE A 16 -23.89 -20.95 -37.98
N ILE A 17 -24.15 -21.89 -38.90
CA ILE A 17 -23.18 -22.91 -39.29
C ILE A 17 -22.31 -22.31 -40.40
N VAL A 18 -21.07 -21.95 -40.07
CA VAL A 18 -20.03 -21.59 -41.04
C VAL A 18 -19.51 -22.89 -41.64
N ALA A 19 -19.93 -23.21 -42.87
CA ALA A 19 -19.30 -24.25 -43.67
C ALA A 19 -17.99 -23.70 -44.28
N LYS A 20 -16.85 -24.21 -43.79
CA LYS A 20 -15.55 -24.15 -44.50
C LYS A 20 -15.26 -25.53 -45.09
N PRO A 21 -14.78 -25.64 -46.33
CA PRO A 21 -14.46 -26.92 -46.94
C PRO A 21 -13.10 -27.42 -46.42
N PHE A 22 -13.11 -28.67 -45.94
CA PHE A 22 -11.91 -29.45 -45.66
C PHE A 22 -11.35 -30.00 -46.98
N TYR A 23 -10.08 -29.69 -47.27
CA TYR A 23 -9.20 -30.56 -48.05
C TYR A 23 -8.20 -31.17 -47.06
N ALA A 24 -8.08 -32.50 -47.12
CA ALA A 24 -7.29 -33.32 -46.21
C ALA A 24 -5.77 -33.14 -46.41
N ILE A 25 -4.97 -33.41 -45.36
CA ILE A 25 -3.60 -33.98 -45.41
C ILE A 25 -3.26 -34.60 -44.02
N PHE A 26 -3.01 -35.91 -44.06
CA PHE A 26 -2.13 -36.77 -43.26
C PHE A 26 -2.06 -36.73 -41.70
N CYS A 27 -2.52 -37.85 -41.10
CA CYS A 27 -1.75 -38.78 -40.24
C CYS A 27 -0.48 -38.22 -39.53
N THR A 28 -0.30 -38.30 -38.22
CA THR A 28 -0.19 -39.54 -37.41
C THR A 28 -0.07 -39.22 -35.91
N SER A 29 -0.36 -40.24 -35.10
CA SER A 29 0.19 -40.51 -33.76
C SER A 29 -0.56 -40.01 -32.50
N CYS A 30 -1.03 -41.02 -31.75
CA CYS A 30 -0.86 -41.17 -30.29
C CYS A 30 -1.98 -40.76 -29.30
N VAL A 31 -2.80 -41.78 -28.97
CA VAL A 31 -3.28 -42.24 -27.63
C VAL A 31 -4.29 -41.32 -26.87
N PRO A 32 -5.12 -41.84 -25.94
CA PRO A 32 -6.49 -42.31 -26.17
C PRO A 32 -7.57 -41.56 -25.37
N HIS A 33 -8.81 -41.61 -25.85
CA HIS A 33 -10.01 -41.24 -25.10
C HIS A 33 -10.27 -42.21 -23.92
N LYS A 34 -10.70 -41.66 -22.77
CA LYS A 34 -11.65 -42.36 -21.88
C LYS A 34 -13.08 -42.09 -22.39
N PRO A 35 -13.96 -43.11 -22.51
CA PRO A 35 -15.31 -42.92 -23.00
C PRO A 35 -16.29 -42.64 -21.84
N LYS A 36 -17.28 -41.78 -22.07
CA LYS A 36 -18.59 -41.87 -21.41
C LYS A 36 -19.70 -41.67 -22.43
N ALA A 37 -20.33 -42.81 -22.73
CA ALA A 37 -21.75 -43.07 -22.90
C ALA A 37 -22.63 -42.04 -23.65
N GLY A 38 -23.13 -42.49 -24.80
CA GLY A 38 -24.57 -42.67 -24.98
C GLY A 38 -25.29 -41.57 -25.73
N PHE A 39 -25.41 -41.69 -27.06
CA PHE A 39 -26.54 -41.12 -27.81
C PHE A 39 -26.94 -42.05 -28.95
N THR A 40 -28.26 -42.23 -29.06
CA THR A 40 -29.00 -43.27 -29.80
C THR A 40 -29.00 -43.07 -31.31
N ALA A 41 -28.76 -44.16 -32.04
CA ALA A 41 -28.63 -44.24 -33.50
C ALA A 41 -29.96 -44.15 -34.31
N CYS A 42 -31.02 -43.53 -33.79
CA CYS A 42 -32.34 -43.57 -34.45
C CYS A 42 -32.76 -42.28 -35.19
N GLN A 43 -31.96 -41.21 -35.16
CA GLN A 43 -32.31 -39.92 -35.82
C GLN A 43 -31.64 -39.69 -37.18
N MET A 44 -30.84 -40.64 -37.68
CA MET A 44 -30.08 -40.46 -38.93
C MET A 44 -30.83 -40.92 -40.19
N VAL A 45 -31.87 -41.75 -40.08
CA VAL A 45 -32.52 -42.33 -41.27
C VAL A 45 -33.60 -41.42 -41.85
N ASP A 46 -34.32 -40.64 -41.03
CA ASP A 46 -35.39 -39.72 -41.51
C ASP A 46 -34.86 -38.43 -42.18
N ASN A 47 -33.61 -38.05 -41.93
CA ASN A 47 -33.01 -36.82 -42.49
C ASN A 47 -32.39 -37.02 -43.88
N LEU A 48 -32.18 -38.26 -44.33
CA LEU A 48 -31.60 -38.55 -45.65
C LEU A 48 -32.65 -38.55 -46.78
N GLU A 49 -33.91 -38.89 -46.51
CA GLU A 49 -34.98 -38.84 -47.53
C GLU A 49 -35.45 -37.40 -47.85
N ARG A 50 -35.33 -36.47 -46.89
CA ARG A 50 -35.68 -35.04 -47.09
C ARG A 50 -34.67 -34.25 -47.93
N LEU A 51 -33.41 -34.67 -47.98
CA LEU A 51 -32.37 -33.99 -48.78
C LEU A 51 -32.43 -34.37 -50.27
N GLY A 52 -32.87 -35.58 -50.61
CA GLY A 52 -33.05 -36.03 -52.00
C GLY A 52 -34.19 -35.30 -52.73
N THR A 53 -35.30 -35.03 -52.02
CA THR A 53 -36.48 -34.35 -52.58
C THR A 53 -36.26 -32.84 -52.78
N LEU A 54 -35.54 -32.18 -51.87
CA LEU A 54 -35.13 -30.76 -52.02
C LEU A 54 -34.13 -30.56 -53.16
N TRP A 55 -33.18 -31.48 -53.34
CA TRP A 55 -32.25 -31.42 -54.47
C TRP A 55 -32.95 -31.62 -55.82
N TYR A 56 -33.91 -32.54 -55.90
CA TYR A 56 -34.72 -32.75 -57.11
C TYR A 56 -35.65 -31.55 -57.40
N ALA A 57 -36.26 -30.95 -56.37
CA ALA A 57 -37.07 -29.73 -56.52
C ALA A 57 -36.23 -28.53 -57.00
N MET A 58 -35.04 -28.32 -56.42
CA MET A 58 -34.10 -27.29 -56.88
C MET A 58 -33.63 -27.51 -58.33
N LYS A 59 -33.43 -28.78 -58.74
CA LYS A 59 -33.03 -29.14 -60.11
C LYS A 59 -34.16 -28.91 -61.13
N GLN A 60 -35.43 -29.12 -60.76
CA GLN A 60 -36.59 -28.83 -61.61
C GLN A 60 -36.86 -27.31 -61.75
N ILE A 61 -36.64 -26.53 -60.68
CA ILE A 61 -36.70 -25.06 -60.72
C ILE A 61 -35.61 -24.47 -61.63
N TRP A 62 -34.41 -25.08 -61.64
CA TRP A 62 -33.34 -24.67 -62.56
C TRP A 62 -33.59 -25.06 -64.02
N ARG A 63 -34.28 -26.18 -64.27
CA ARG A 63 -34.59 -26.68 -65.61
C ARG A 63 -35.76 -25.95 -66.27
N THR A 64 -36.67 -25.35 -65.50
CA THR A 64 -37.84 -24.60 -65.97
C THR A 64 -37.64 -23.09 -66.07
N LYS A 65 -36.40 -22.60 -65.91
CA LYS A 65 -36.06 -21.19 -66.14
C LYS A 65 -36.08 -20.87 -67.63
N LYS A 66 -37.30 -20.76 -68.16
CA LYS A 66 -37.65 -20.19 -69.45
C LYS A 66 -36.87 -18.88 -69.59
N ILE A 67 -35.91 -18.87 -70.52
CA ILE A 67 -35.14 -17.68 -70.86
C ILE A 67 -36.12 -16.71 -71.51
N ILE A 68 -36.70 -15.83 -70.72
CA ILE A 68 -37.43 -14.67 -71.24
C ILE A 68 -36.36 -13.78 -71.86
N LYS A 69 -36.26 -13.84 -73.19
CA LYS A 69 -35.45 -12.93 -73.99
C LYS A 69 -36.17 -11.58 -74.01
N MET A 70 -35.96 -10.76 -72.97
CA MET A 70 -36.39 -9.36 -72.98
C MET A 70 -35.39 -8.58 -73.82
N ALA A 71 -35.78 -8.28 -75.05
CA ALA A 71 -35.07 -7.36 -75.93
C ALA A 71 -35.89 -6.07 -76.04
N SER A 72 -35.45 -5.05 -75.30
CA SER A 72 -35.47 -3.68 -75.78
C SER A 72 -34.01 -3.24 -75.72
N ASN A 73 -33.33 -3.15 -76.87
CA ASN A 73 -31.95 -2.67 -76.94
C ASN A 73 -31.98 -1.15 -76.74
N ILE A 74 -32.08 -0.72 -75.48
CA ILE A 74 -32.11 0.70 -75.11
C ILE A 74 -30.66 1.15 -74.96
N GLU A 75 -30.20 2.00 -75.88
CA GLU A 75 -28.86 2.59 -75.81
C GLU A 75 -28.94 3.98 -75.18
N VAL A 76 -28.37 4.12 -73.98
CA VAL A 76 -28.34 5.39 -73.24
C VAL A 76 -26.90 5.76 -72.95
N GLN A 77 -26.50 6.99 -73.27
CA GLN A 77 -25.20 7.52 -72.83
C GLN A 77 -25.26 7.89 -71.34
N LYS A 78 -24.34 7.32 -70.56
CA LYS A 78 -24.23 7.57 -69.12
C LYS A 78 -22.81 7.87 -68.71
N LYS A 79 -22.65 8.62 -67.62
CA LYS A 79 -21.36 8.83 -66.97
C LYS A 79 -21.08 7.69 -66.00
N CYS A 80 -19.90 7.07 -66.08
CA CYS A 80 -19.46 6.04 -65.15
C CYS A 80 -19.27 6.63 -63.74
N GLU A 81 -19.89 6.04 -62.73
CA GLU A 81 -19.76 6.49 -61.32
C GLU A 81 -18.34 6.39 -60.76
N TRP A 82 -17.47 5.55 -61.35
CA TRP A 82 -16.09 5.35 -60.87
C TRP A 82 -15.06 6.22 -61.60
N CYS A 83 -14.98 6.11 -62.93
CA CYS A 83 -13.97 6.81 -63.73
C CYS A 83 -14.48 8.11 -64.39
N GLY A 84 -15.79 8.40 -64.30
CA GLY A 84 -16.37 9.62 -64.84
C GLY A 84 -16.45 9.70 -66.37
N THR A 85 -16.04 8.66 -67.11
CA THR A 85 -16.11 8.63 -68.57
C THR A 85 -17.54 8.36 -69.04
N ILE A 86 -17.93 8.97 -70.17
CA ILE A 86 -19.21 8.72 -70.82
C ILE A 86 -19.14 7.38 -71.56
N PHE A 87 -20.13 6.51 -71.38
CA PHE A 87 -20.21 5.21 -72.03
C PHE A 87 -21.65 4.89 -72.45
N THR A 88 -21.80 4.04 -73.46
CA THR A 88 -23.11 3.56 -73.92
C THR A 88 -23.57 2.39 -73.06
N ALA A 89 -24.67 2.57 -72.35
CA ALA A 89 -25.29 1.57 -71.49
C ALA A 89 -26.50 0.95 -72.19
N HIS A 90 -26.58 -0.38 -72.20
CA HIS A 90 -27.72 -1.13 -72.74
C HIS A 90 -28.82 -1.39 -71.68
N LYS A 91 -28.62 -0.92 -70.44
CA LYS A 91 -29.55 -1.10 -69.31
C LYS A 91 -29.65 0.17 -68.47
N ILE A 92 -30.84 0.43 -67.92
CA ILE A 92 -31.05 1.57 -67.01
C ILE A 92 -30.33 1.36 -65.67
N THR A 93 -30.08 0.11 -65.26
CA THR A 93 -29.41 -0.22 -64.00
C THR A 93 -27.88 -0.25 -64.06
N THR A 94 -27.26 -0.19 -65.24
CA THR A 94 -25.79 -0.19 -65.35
C THR A 94 -25.23 1.17 -64.99
N ALA A 95 -24.36 1.20 -63.97
CA ALA A 95 -23.73 2.38 -63.40
C ALA A 95 -22.25 2.57 -63.82
N TYR A 96 -21.60 1.53 -64.35
CA TYR A 96 -20.16 1.53 -64.64
C TYR A 96 -19.88 1.14 -66.09
N CYS A 97 -18.83 1.73 -66.67
CA CYS A 97 -18.43 1.49 -68.08
C CYS A 97 -17.83 0.10 -68.33
N SER A 98 -17.30 -0.56 -67.30
CA SER A 98 -16.64 -1.87 -67.42
C SER A 98 -16.67 -2.65 -66.12
N HIS A 99 -16.49 -3.97 -66.20
CA HIS A 99 -16.37 -4.85 -65.03
C HIS A 99 -15.21 -4.43 -64.11
N ARG A 100 -14.12 -3.88 -64.67
CA ARG A 100 -13.00 -3.32 -63.90
C ARG A 100 -13.45 -2.18 -62.99
N CYS A 101 -14.19 -1.21 -63.52
CA CYS A 101 -14.70 -0.07 -62.75
C CYS A 101 -15.70 -0.52 -61.66
N ALA A 102 -16.58 -1.48 -61.98
CA ALA A 102 -17.51 -2.04 -60.99
C ALA A 102 -16.77 -2.73 -59.83
N ASN A 103 -15.72 -3.50 -60.12
CA ASN A 103 -14.91 -4.16 -59.10
C ASN A 103 -14.12 -3.18 -58.23
N LEU A 104 -13.59 -2.11 -58.81
CA LEU A 104 -12.89 -1.07 -58.06
C LEU A 104 -13.86 -0.33 -57.12
N ALA A 105 -15.05 0.06 -57.62
CA ALA A 105 -16.10 0.66 -56.80
C ALA A 105 -16.56 -0.26 -55.67
N TYR A 106 -16.71 -1.57 -55.94
CA TYR A 106 -17.02 -2.56 -54.90
C TYR A 106 -15.93 -2.63 -53.83
N LYS A 107 -14.66 -2.74 -54.23
CA LYS A 107 -13.52 -2.80 -53.29
C LYS A 107 -13.40 -1.51 -52.46
N ASP A 108 -13.66 -0.35 -53.04
CA ASP A 108 -13.66 0.94 -52.34
C ASP A 108 -14.77 1.02 -51.29
N ARG A 109 -16.01 0.61 -51.62
CA ARG A 109 -17.12 0.53 -50.65
C ARG A 109 -16.78 -0.38 -49.47
N VAL A 110 -16.21 -1.55 -49.74
CA VAL A 110 -15.77 -2.49 -48.69
C VAL A 110 -14.67 -1.87 -47.81
N ARG A 111 -13.70 -1.16 -48.41
CA ARG A 111 -12.64 -0.47 -47.68
C ARG A 111 -13.21 0.64 -46.79
N LYS A 112 -14.09 1.49 -47.31
CA LYS A 112 -14.75 2.56 -46.55
C LYS A 112 -15.56 2.01 -45.37
N LYS A 113 -16.30 0.92 -45.57
CA LYS A 113 -17.03 0.24 -44.49
C LYS A 113 -16.11 -0.25 -43.38
N ARG A 114 -14.97 -0.87 -43.72
CA ARG A 114 -13.97 -1.33 -42.74
C ARG A 114 -13.34 -0.17 -41.96
N ILE A 115 -13.04 0.94 -42.63
CA ILE A 115 -12.51 2.15 -41.99
C ILE A 115 -13.54 2.73 -41.02
N GLN A 116 -14.81 2.82 -41.44
CA GLN A 116 -15.89 3.31 -40.58
C GLN A 116 -16.13 2.41 -39.36
N GLU A 117 -16.10 1.09 -39.52
CA GLU A 117 -16.18 0.13 -38.41
C GLU A 117 -15.00 0.26 -37.44
N PHE A 118 -13.79 0.57 -37.94
CA PHE A 118 -12.63 0.81 -37.10
C PHE A 118 -12.76 2.13 -36.30
N HIS A 119 -13.16 3.23 -36.95
CA HIS A 119 -13.39 4.50 -36.26
C HIS A 119 -14.45 4.37 -35.17
N LEU A 120 -15.59 3.72 -35.45
CA LEU A 120 -16.65 3.50 -34.45
C LEU A 120 -16.17 2.68 -33.24
N LYS A 121 -15.30 1.69 -33.44
CA LYS A 121 -14.70 0.92 -32.34
C LYS A 121 -13.72 1.76 -31.53
N HIS A 122 -12.85 2.51 -32.20
CA HIS A 122 -11.85 3.35 -31.57
C HIS A 122 -12.49 4.52 -30.80
N ASP A 123 -13.53 5.15 -31.34
CA ASP A 123 -14.27 6.23 -30.70
C ASP A 123 -15.08 5.74 -29.49
N ALA A 124 -15.56 4.48 -29.51
CA ALA A 124 -16.19 3.85 -28.35
C ALA A 124 -15.20 3.55 -27.22
N GLU A 125 -13.95 3.23 -27.55
CA GLU A 125 -12.87 3.01 -26.57
C GLU A 125 -12.31 4.32 -26.00
N LEU A 126 -12.37 5.41 -26.76
CA LEU A 126 -11.80 6.72 -26.38
C LEU A 126 -12.73 7.63 -25.59
N LYS A 127 -14.05 7.39 -25.54
CA LYS A 127 -14.96 8.25 -24.74
C LYS A 127 -14.52 8.22 -23.28
N PRO A 128 -13.95 9.32 -22.75
CA PRO A 128 -13.55 9.36 -21.35
C PRO A 128 -14.83 9.29 -20.55
N ASN A 129 -14.79 8.45 -19.53
CA ASN A 129 -15.89 8.23 -18.61
C ASN A 129 -16.07 9.43 -17.65
N SER A 130 -16.16 10.64 -18.20
CA SER A 130 -16.18 11.92 -17.49
C SER A 130 -17.47 12.11 -16.67
N GLU A 131 -18.52 11.34 -16.91
CA GLU A 131 -19.82 11.52 -16.25
C GLU A 131 -20.10 10.51 -15.11
N LYS A 132 -19.34 9.41 -14.99
CA LYS A 132 -19.60 8.43 -13.90
C LYS A 132 -19.05 8.92 -12.56
N GLU A 133 -19.94 9.02 -11.56
CA GLU A 133 -19.59 9.34 -10.16
C GLU A 133 -18.77 8.21 -9.50
N PHE A 134 -19.06 6.96 -9.87
CA PHE A 134 -18.41 5.76 -9.37
C PHE A 134 -17.49 5.17 -10.43
N LEU A 135 -16.23 4.98 -10.04
CA LEU A 135 -15.19 4.47 -10.91
C LEU A 135 -14.71 3.11 -10.39
N THR A 136 -14.47 2.18 -11.32
CA THR A 136 -13.75 0.94 -11.00
C THR A 136 -12.26 1.21 -10.83
N PRO A 137 -11.50 0.39 -10.08
CA PRO A 137 -10.05 0.58 -9.92
C PRO A 137 -9.27 0.69 -11.23
N THR A 138 -9.76 0.07 -12.32
CA THR A 138 -9.16 0.19 -13.66
C THR A 138 -9.43 1.56 -14.29
N GLU A 139 -10.64 2.09 -14.13
CA GLU A 139 -10.98 3.44 -14.60
C GLU A 139 -10.29 4.51 -13.76
N VAL A 140 -10.15 4.31 -12.44
CA VAL A 140 -9.36 5.20 -11.56
C VAL A 140 -7.90 5.21 -11.97
N ALA A 141 -7.33 4.05 -12.30
CA ALA A 141 -5.96 3.93 -12.80
C ALA A 141 -5.77 4.74 -14.09
N ALA A 142 -6.70 4.65 -15.04
CA ALA A 142 -6.68 5.45 -16.27
C ALA A 142 -6.87 6.94 -15.98
N PHE A 143 -7.78 7.32 -15.07
CA PHE A 143 -8.05 8.70 -14.69
C PHE A 143 -6.85 9.39 -14.05
N LEU A 144 -6.14 8.69 -13.16
CA LEU A 144 -4.98 9.21 -12.45
C LEU A 144 -3.64 8.99 -13.20
N GLY A 145 -3.65 8.24 -14.31
CA GLY A 145 -2.43 7.87 -15.03
C GLY A 145 -1.49 6.94 -14.26
N VAL A 146 -1.99 6.16 -13.29
CA VAL A 146 -1.20 5.23 -12.46
C VAL A 146 -1.57 3.78 -12.74
N GLY A 147 -0.62 2.87 -12.52
CA GLY A 147 -0.87 1.43 -12.69
C GLY A 147 -1.98 0.90 -11.77
N ARG A 148 -2.80 -0.04 -12.27
CA ARG A 148 -3.89 -0.70 -11.54
C ARG A 148 -3.44 -1.28 -10.19
N THR A 149 -2.23 -1.83 -10.12
CA THR A 149 -1.62 -2.36 -8.89
C THR A 149 -1.43 -1.30 -7.81
N SER A 150 -1.04 -0.07 -8.19
CA SER A 150 -0.90 1.05 -7.25
C SER A 150 -2.23 1.41 -6.61
N ILE A 151 -3.33 1.42 -7.38
CA ILE A 151 -4.67 1.68 -6.85
C ILE A 151 -5.07 0.63 -5.81
N TYR A 152 -4.86 -0.67 -6.09
CA TYR A 152 -5.11 -1.71 -5.08
C TYR A 152 -4.25 -1.58 -3.83
N ARG A 153 -2.99 -1.12 -3.98
CA ARG A 153 -2.12 -0.82 -2.83
C ARG A 153 -2.66 0.36 -2.02
N TYR A 154 -3.16 1.42 -2.66
CA TYR A 154 -3.78 2.54 -1.96
C TYR A 154 -5.06 2.14 -1.23
N ILE A 155 -5.89 1.29 -1.84
CA ILE A 155 -7.08 0.71 -1.18
C ILE A 155 -6.68 -0.17 0.01
N ARG A 156 -5.67 -1.04 -0.14
CA ARG A 156 -5.17 -1.91 0.94
C ARG A 156 -4.60 -1.11 2.11
N ASN A 157 -3.88 -0.03 1.82
CA ASN A 157 -3.31 0.86 2.82
C ASN A 157 -4.34 1.88 3.36
N ALA A 158 -5.63 1.73 3.04
CA ALA A 158 -6.72 2.62 3.43
C ALA A 158 -6.52 4.10 3.06
N LYS A 159 -5.69 4.39 2.04
CA LYS A 159 -5.48 5.76 1.54
C LYS A 159 -6.62 6.23 0.64
N ILE A 160 -7.28 5.30 -0.06
CA ILE A 160 -8.48 5.55 -0.85
C ILE A 160 -9.62 4.76 -0.23
N LYS A 161 -10.73 5.43 0.07
CA LYS A 161 -11.95 4.76 0.50
C LYS A 161 -12.63 4.11 -0.71
N ALA A 162 -12.84 2.80 -0.64
CA ALA A 162 -13.47 2.02 -1.69
C ALA A 162 -14.55 1.10 -1.09
N VAL A 163 -15.64 0.91 -1.83
CA VAL A 163 -16.72 -0.02 -1.46
C VAL A 163 -16.54 -1.31 -2.26
N ARG A 164 -16.50 -2.45 -1.57
CA ARG A 164 -16.41 -3.78 -2.18
C ARG A 164 -17.81 -4.39 -2.23
N PHE A 165 -18.28 -4.70 -3.43
CA PHE A 165 -19.42 -5.56 -3.70
C PHE A 165 -18.92 -6.97 -4.05
N ASP A 166 -19.81 -7.98 -4.02
CA ASP A 166 -19.47 -9.41 -4.19
C ASP A 166 -18.78 -9.78 -5.51
N GLY A 167 -18.67 -8.85 -6.47
CA GLY A 167 -17.88 -9.03 -7.69
C GLY A 167 -17.14 -7.80 -8.20
N LYS A 168 -17.32 -6.61 -7.59
CA LYS A 168 -16.75 -5.35 -8.08
C LYS A 168 -16.36 -4.43 -6.93
N THR A 169 -15.24 -3.73 -7.09
CA THR A 169 -14.85 -2.64 -6.19
C THR A 169 -15.16 -1.32 -6.90
N LEU A 170 -15.80 -0.40 -6.18
CA LEU A 170 -16.13 0.94 -6.68
C LEU A 170 -15.52 2.00 -5.77
N VAL A 171 -15.02 3.06 -6.39
CA VAL A 171 -14.42 4.24 -5.73
C VAL A 171 -15.23 5.46 -6.17
N ARG A 172 -15.65 6.28 -5.21
CA ARG A 172 -16.29 7.58 -5.51
C ARG A 172 -15.23 8.59 -5.91
N ARG A 173 -15.52 9.46 -6.87
CA ARG A 173 -14.61 10.58 -7.21
C ARG A 173 -14.24 11.44 -6.01
N SER A 174 -15.21 11.76 -5.16
CA SER A 174 -14.96 12.53 -3.93
C SER A 174 -13.91 11.90 -3.00
N ASP A 175 -13.83 10.56 -2.98
CA ASP A 175 -12.85 9.85 -2.14
C ASP A 175 -11.45 9.83 -2.78
N ILE A 176 -11.35 10.06 -4.09
CA ILE A 176 -10.09 10.29 -4.79
C ILE A 176 -9.58 11.70 -4.47
N ASP A 177 -10.45 12.71 -4.48
CA ASP A 177 -10.06 14.09 -4.14
C ASP A 177 -9.56 14.17 -2.69
N LYS A 178 -10.28 13.53 -1.75
CA LYS A 178 -9.85 13.42 -0.35
C LYS A 178 -8.50 12.71 -0.16
N MET A 179 -8.16 11.77 -1.05
CA MET A 179 -6.84 11.12 -1.01
C MET A 179 -5.73 12.14 -1.26
N PHE A 180 -5.93 13.09 -2.19
CA PHE A 180 -4.96 14.15 -2.43
C PHE A 180 -4.80 15.07 -1.22
N ASP A 181 -5.91 15.47 -0.58
CA ASP A 181 -5.88 16.27 0.64
C ASP A 181 -5.10 15.56 1.76
N TYR A 182 -5.37 14.27 1.96
CA TYR A 182 -4.64 13.43 2.91
C TYR A 182 -3.14 13.35 2.59
N ILE A 183 -2.77 13.17 1.31
CA ILE A 183 -1.36 13.11 0.90
C ILE A 183 -0.66 14.43 1.17
N ILE A 184 -1.30 15.56 0.83
CA ILE A 184 -0.76 16.90 1.10
C ILE A 184 -0.55 17.11 2.60
N ALA A 185 -1.53 16.75 3.43
CA ALA A 185 -1.41 16.82 4.89
C ALA A 185 -0.26 15.94 5.41
N SER A 186 -0.19 14.68 4.99
CA SER A 186 0.88 13.75 5.42
C SER A 186 2.27 14.19 4.98
N ASN A 187 2.41 14.81 3.80
CA ASN A 187 3.69 15.34 3.33
C ASN A 187 4.11 16.59 4.14
N ASN A 188 3.14 17.39 4.60
CA ASN A 188 3.42 18.53 5.47
C ASN A 188 3.86 18.09 6.88
N GLU A 189 3.27 17.03 7.43
CA GLU A 189 3.69 16.44 8.71
C GLU A 189 5.10 15.82 8.63
N ASN A 190 5.46 15.26 7.47
CA ASN A 190 6.78 14.70 7.20
C ASN A 190 7.82 15.73 6.75
N LYS A 191 7.49 17.03 6.76
CA LYS A 191 8.54 18.06 6.54
C LYS A 191 9.60 17.91 7.62
N PRO A 192 10.89 17.94 7.26
CA PRO A 192 11.96 17.94 8.25
C PRO A 192 11.69 19.09 9.21
N LYS A 193 11.50 18.80 10.50
CA LYS A 193 11.34 19.83 11.52
C LYS A 193 12.50 20.81 11.37
N GLU A 194 12.19 22.09 11.16
CA GLU A 194 13.21 23.13 11.06
C GLU A 194 14.05 23.06 12.34
N LYS A 195 15.34 22.71 12.18
CA LYS A 195 16.24 22.57 13.32
C LYS A 195 16.41 23.96 13.91
N THR A 196 16.06 24.14 15.18
CA THR A 196 16.27 25.42 15.87
C THR A 196 17.73 25.83 15.73
N PRO A 197 18.03 27.08 15.31
CA PRO A 197 19.39 27.52 15.13
C PRO A 197 20.15 27.41 16.45
N ILE A 198 21.30 26.74 16.41
CA ILE A 198 22.17 26.61 17.57
C ILE A 198 22.98 27.90 17.66
N SER A 199 22.66 28.78 18.62
CA SER A 199 23.40 30.03 18.87
C SER A 199 24.57 29.84 19.82
N ASP A 200 24.44 28.90 20.76
CA ASP A 200 25.33 28.83 21.91
C ASP A 200 26.36 27.72 21.74
N PHE A 201 27.63 28.10 21.72
CA PHE A 201 28.75 27.18 21.56
C PHE A 201 29.76 27.27 22.71
N TYR A 202 30.40 26.14 23.03
CA TYR A 202 31.63 26.08 23.81
C TYR A 202 32.85 25.89 22.90
N THR A 203 33.99 26.44 23.30
CA THR A 203 35.27 26.04 22.72
C THR A 203 35.77 24.72 23.32
N THR A 204 36.66 24.01 22.62
CA THR A 204 37.31 22.79 23.17
C THR A 204 37.99 23.03 24.52
N ALA A 205 38.59 24.20 24.72
CA ALA A 205 39.25 24.57 25.96
C ALA A 205 38.25 24.78 27.12
N GLU A 206 37.12 25.44 26.86
CA GLU A 206 36.05 25.61 27.85
C GLU A 206 35.44 24.27 28.27
N VAL A 207 35.23 23.34 27.33
CA VAL A 207 34.73 21.99 27.66
C VAL A 207 35.73 21.23 28.53
N LYS A 208 37.02 21.33 28.20
CA LYS A 208 38.11 20.74 29.01
C LYS A 208 38.11 21.27 30.43
N GLU A 209 38.02 22.58 30.61
CA GLU A 209 38.05 23.23 31.92
C GLU A 209 36.79 22.90 32.75
N LYS A 210 35.60 23.00 32.14
CA LYS A 210 34.32 22.74 32.82
C LYS A 210 34.17 21.30 33.26
N TYR A 211 34.55 20.34 32.43
CA TYR A 211 34.30 18.91 32.66
C TYR A 211 35.55 18.11 33.04
N GLY A 212 36.73 18.73 33.05
CA GLY A 212 37.99 18.07 33.42
C GLY A 212 38.36 16.92 32.50
N VAL A 213 38.07 17.01 31.20
CA VAL A 213 38.30 15.91 30.24
C VAL A 213 39.37 16.21 29.21
N LYS A 214 40.06 15.17 28.72
CA LYS A 214 41.11 15.28 27.71
C LYS A 214 40.55 15.71 26.35
N ASP A 215 41.25 16.61 25.67
CA ASP A 215 40.84 17.20 24.39
C ASP A 215 40.51 16.15 23.33
N SER A 216 41.38 15.14 23.14
CA SER A 216 41.18 14.06 22.16
C SER A 216 39.89 13.27 22.42
N TRP A 217 39.52 13.11 23.69
CA TRP A 217 38.33 12.36 24.10
C TRP A 217 37.03 13.10 23.74
N ILE A 218 37.03 14.44 23.77
CA ILE A 218 35.88 15.25 23.35
C ILE A 218 35.52 14.95 21.89
N PHE A 219 36.53 14.80 21.02
CA PHE A 219 36.30 14.47 19.61
C PHE A 219 35.76 13.04 19.41
N HIS A 220 36.21 12.08 20.22
CA HIS A 220 35.68 10.71 20.15
C HIS A 220 34.20 10.67 20.52
N ILE A 221 33.80 11.35 21.60
CA ILE A 221 32.41 11.38 22.04
C ILE A 221 31.51 12.15 21.11
N ALA A 222 31.99 13.26 20.56
CA ALA A 222 31.21 14.00 19.59
C ALA A 222 30.89 13.16 18.35
N LYS A 223 31.77 12.22 17.97
CA LYS A 223 31.53 11.27 16.89
C LYS A 223 30.58 10.15 17.31
N GLU A 224 30.68 9.64 18.53
CA GLU A 224 29.83 8.55 19.03
C GLU A 224 28.38 8.99 19.26
N HIS A 225 28.17 10.23 19.68
CA HIS A 225 26.85 10.78 20.05
C HIS A 225 26.33 11.85 19.08
N ASP A 226 26.93 11.95 17.88
CA ASP A 226 26.53 12.89 16.81
C ASP A 226 26.37 14.35 17.30
N ILE A 227 27.29 14.82 18.13
CA ILE A 227 27.23 16.18 18.70
C ILE A 227 27.57 17.20 17.60
N PRO A 228 26.68 18.16 17.30
CA PRO A 228 26.94 19.20 16.32
C PRO A 228 28.17 20.05 16.69
N ARG A 229 29.05 20.22 15.71
CA ARG A 229 30.25 21.04 15.82
C ARG A 229 30.37 22.00 14.65
N THR A 230 30.90 23.18 14.91
CA THR A 230 31.23 24.17 13.90
C THR A 230 32.72 24.50 13.97
N PHE A 231 33.33 24.80 12.83
CA PHE A 231 34.73 25.18 12.76
C PHE A 231 34.81 26.64 12.36
N HIS A 232 35.46 27.46 13.18
CA HIS A 232 35.61 28.88 12.91
C HIS A 232 37.00 29.34 13.36
N ARG A 233 37.76 29.97 12.45
CA ARG A 233 39.11 30.53 12.70
C ARG A 233 40.07 29.55 13.39
N GLY A 234 40.16 28.31 12.91
CA GLY A 234 41.10 27.32 13.47
C GLY A 234 40.64 26.66 14.78
N LYS A 235 39.53 27.11 15.37
CA LYS A 235 38.98 26.55 16.62
C LYS A 235 37.73 25.74 16.33
N THR A 236 37.55 24.66 17.09
CA THR A 236 36.33 23.84 17.05
C THR A 236 35.38 24.31 18.15
N TYR A 237 34.14 24.53 17.75
CA TYR A 237 33.03 24.96 18.60
C TYR A 237 32.01 23.83 18.70
N TRP A 238 31.49 23.60 19.90
CA TRP A 238 30.54 22.54 20.23
C TRP A 238 29.25 23.14 20.72
N SER A 239 28.10 22.58 20.35
CA SER A 239 26.81 23.05 20.90
C SER A 239 26.76 22.87 22.42
N LYS A 240 26.45 23.95 23.16
CA LYS A 240 26.37 23.90 24.63
C LYS A 240 25.32 22.90 25.11
N LYS A 241 24.13 22.95 24.52
CA LYS A 241 23.00 22.08 24.88
C LYS A 241 23.37 20.61 24.78
N HIS A 242 23.91 20.20 23.64
CA HIS A 242 24.24 18.79 23.40
C HIS A 242 25.38 18.27 24.30
N ILE A 243 26.36 19.12 24.60
CA ILE A 243 27.44 18.78 25.53
C ILE A 243 26.91 18.67 26.95
N ASP A 244 26.17 19.67 27.41
CA ASP A 244 25.62 19.70 28.78
C ASP A 244 24.65 18.53 28.99
N ASP A 245 23.75 18.25 28.04
CA ASP A 245 22.84 17.09 28.05
C ASP A 245 23.59 15.75 28.15
N TYR A 246 24.71 15.63 27.45
CA TYR A 246 25.55 14.42 27.50
C TYR A 246 26.10 14.19 28.91
N PHE A 247 26.63 15.24 29.54
CA PHE A 247 27.19 15.15 30.88
C PHE A 247 26.11 14.99 31.96
N VAL A 248 24.93 15.58 31.81
CA VAL A 248 23.80 15.38 32.72
C VAL A 248 23.37 13.92 32.75
N LYS A 249 23.27 13.25 31.60
CA LYS A 249 22.92 11.81 31.53
C LYS A 249 23.92 10.89 32.23
N LYS A 250 25.17 11.35 32.39
CA LYS A 250 26.27 10.58 32.98
C LYS A 250 26.65 11.04 34.38
N ALA A 251 26.08 12.16 34.83
CA ALA A 251 26.29 12.68 36.16
C ALA A 251 25.74 11.67 37.17
N PRO A 252 26.50 11.36 38.25
CA PRO A 252 25.96 10.56 39.33
C PRO A 252 24.74 11.23 39.96
N ASP A 253 23.81 10.42 40.46
CA ASP A 253 22.62 10.93 41.12
C ASP A 253 22.99 11.87 42.28
N PRO A 254 22.38 13.07 42.36
CA PRO A 254 22.70 14.06 43.38
C PRO A 254 22.37 13.60 44.81
N GLU A 255 21.63 12.50 44.95
CA GLU A 255 21.31 11.85 46.22
C GLU A 255 22.53 11.18 46.89
N ILE A 256 23.59 10.91 46.12
CA ILE A 256 24.82 10.26 46.61
C ILE A 256 25.79 11.33 47.12
N LYS A 257 25.67 11.68 48.39
CA LYS A 257 26.54 12.66 49.07
C LYS A 257 27.90 12.06 49.49
N GLU A 258 27.93 10.77 49.81
CA GLU A 258 29.11 10.11 50.39
C GLU A 258 29.75 9.12 49.40
N TRP A 259 31.08 9.20 49.31
CA TRP A 259 31.87 8.47 48.32
C TRP A 259 33.09 7.84 48.99
N TYR A 260 33.40 6.59 48.64
CA TYR A 260 34.67 5.93 49.01
C TYR A 260 35.70 6.08 47.89
N SER A 261 36.94 6.33 48.27
CA SER A 261 38.08 6.15 47.38
C SER A 261 38.41 4.65 47.23
N THR A 262 39.19 4.31 46.19
CA THR A 262 39.72 2.94 46.05
C THR A 262 40.56 2.54 47.27
N GLN A 263 41.33 3.48 47.84
CA GLN A 263 42.19 3.24 49.00
C GLN A 263 41.36 2.96 50.26
N ASP A 264 40.31 3.77 50.50
CA ASP A 264 39.39 3.59 51.63
C ASP A 264 38.74 2.21 51.59
N MET A 265 38.41 1.72 50.38
CA MET A 265 37.84 0.37 50.22
C MET A 265 38.85 -0.75 50.47
N GLN A 266 40.13 -0.53 50.15
CA GLN A 266 41.19 -1.49 50.48
C GLN A 266 41.38 -1.58 51.99
N GLU A 267 41.44 -0.44 52.68
CA GLU A 267 41.64 -0.38 54.12
C GLU A 267 40.45 -0.92 54.90
N LYS A 268 39.21 -0.53 54.54
CA LYS A 268 38.01 -0.90 55.30
C LYS A 268 37.59 -2.35 55.10
N PHE A 269 37.75 -2.88 53.90
CA PHE A 269 37.24 -4.20 53.54
C PHE A 269 38.34 -5.23 53.28
N GLY A 270 39.62 -4.86 53.41
CA GLY A 270 40.77 -5.73 53.13
C GLY A 270 40.81 -6.24 51.69
N MET A 271 40.14 -5.55 50.75
CA MET A 271 40.03 -6.01 49.37
C MET A 271 41.27 -5.63 48.55
N THR A 272 41.66 -6.50 47.62
CA THR A 272 42.63 -6.14 46.59
C THR A 272 41.99 -5.21 45.54
N LEU A 273 42.79 -4.39 44.85
CA LEU A 273 42.29 -3.50 43.78
C LEU A 273 41.47 -4.26 42.73
N THR A 274 41.94 -5.44 42.32
CA THR A 274 41.26 -6.30 41.34
C THR A 274 39.90 -6.79 41.87
N ALA A 275 39.82 -7.13 43.16
CA ALA A 275 38.57 -7.52 43.80
C ALA A 275 37.58 -6.35 43.85
N ILE A 276 38.06 -5.13 44.14
CA ILE A 276 37.23 -3.91 44.14
C ILE A 276 36.62 -3.67 42.74
N TYR A 277 37.42 -3.73 41.68
CA TYR A 277 36.91 -3.52 40.31
C TYR A 277 35.88 -4.58 39.90
N SER A 278 36.14 -5.84 40.23
CA SER A 278 35.21 -6.94 39.96
C SER A 278 33.92 -6.78 40.76
N PHE A 279 34.02 -6.37 42.02
CA PHE A 279 32.90 -6.15 42.92
C PHE A 279 32.01 -4.98 42.47
N VAL A 280 32.60 -3.85 42.12
CA VAL A 280 31.89 -2.66 41.62
C VAL A 280 31.16 -2.98 40.32
N SER A 281 31.82 -3.71 39.41
CA SER A 281 31.24 -4.11 38.13
C SER A 281 30.05 -5.06 38.32
N LYS A 282 30.21 -6.10 39.15
CA LYS A 282 29.15 -7.08 39.44
C LYS A 282 27.91 -6.45 40.07
N ASN A 283 28.09 -5.46 40.94
CA ASN A 283 27.00 -4.80 41.65
C ASN A 283 26.52 -3.51 40.97
N ALA A 284 27.03 -3.18 39.77
CA ALA A 284 26.69 -1.98 39.01
C ALA A 284 26.74 -0.68 39.85
N ILE A 285 27.74 -0.54 40.72
CA ILE A 285 27.82 0.57 41.68
C ILE A 285 28.13 1.88 40.95
N PRO A 286 27.34 2.95 41.17
CA PRO A 286 27.62 4.28 40.63
C PRO A 286 29.02 4.76 40.99
N LYS A 287 29.74 5.25 39.99
CA LYS A 287 31.11 5.73 40.12
C LYS A 287 31.25 7.13 39.53
N LYS A 288 32.06 7.96 40.19
CA LYS A 288 32.48 9.25 39.66
C LYS A 288 33.99 9.27 39.48
N LYS A 289 34.45 9.95 38.43
CA LYS A 289 35.87 10.14 38.17
C LYS A 289 36.21 11.60 38.39
N VAL A 290 37.15 11.87 39.29
CA VAL A 290 37.69 13.21 39.54
C VAL A 290 39.20 13.13 39.34
N GLY A 291 39.69 13.73 38.26
CA GLY A 291 41.09 13.58 37.84
C GLY A 291 41.45 12.13 37.50
N ILE A 292 42.48 11.59 38.17
CA ILE A 292 42.94 10.20 37.99
C ILE A 292 42.15 9.24 38.91
N MET A 293 41.67 9.74 40.05
CA MET A 293 41.02 8.91 41.07
C MET A 293 39.57 8.60 40.72
N VAL A 294 39.14 7.40 41.10
CA VAL A 294 37.76 6.94 40.95
C VAL A 294 37.17 6.78 42.34
N TYR A 295 35.96 7.29 42.49
CA TYR A 295 35.21 7.20 43.72
C TYR A 295 33.93 6.40 43.49
N TYR A 296 33.55 5.61 44.49
CA TYR A 296 32.37 4.76 44.47
C TYR A 296 31.36 5.20 45.52
N SER A 297 30.06 5.05 45.22
CA SER A 297 29.01 5.42 46.17
C SER A 297 29.11 4.60 47.46
N LYS A 298 29.22 5.29 48.59
CA LYS A 298 29.31 4.67 49.91
C LYS A 298 28.09 3.81 50.23
N LYS A 299 26.90 4.37 50.01
CA LYS A 299 25.60 3.71 50.23
C LYS A 299 25.52 2.37 49.50
N HIS A 300 25.82 2.35 48.21
CA HIS A 300 25.72 1.14 47.39
C HIS A 300 26.80 0.10 47.72
N VAL A 301 28.01 0.54 48.09
CA VAL A 301 29.07 -0.37 48.57
C VAL A 301 28.68 -1.04 49.87
N ASP A 302 28.16 -0.27 50.84
CA ASP A 302 27.79 -0.79 52.16
C ASP A 302 26.57 -1.75 52.06
N ILE A 303 25.60 -1.45 51.18
CA ILE A 303 24.48 -2.37 50.86
C ILE A 303 25.00 -3.67 50.25
N ALA A 304 25.87 -3.58 49.25
CA ALA A 304 26.40 -4.76 48.55
C ALA A 304 27.33 -5.61 49.42
N LYS A 305 27.92 -5.05 50.48
CA LYS A 305 28.66 -5.77 51.50
C LYS A 305 27.80 -6.30 52.65
N GLY A 306 26.51 -5.95 52.69
CA GLY A 306 25.57 -6.37 53.73
C GLY A 306 25.76 -5.66 55.07
N LEU A 307 26.49 -4.53 55.11
CA LEU A 307 26.63 -3.71 56.31
C LEU A 307 25.37 -2.86 56.60
N ILE A 308 24.60 -2.57 55.56
CA ILE A 308 23.33 -1.84 55.61
C ILE A 308 22.29 -2.73 54.94
N ALA A 309 21.17 -3.01 55.62
CA ALA A 309 20.06 -3.71 55.00
C ALA A 309 19.55 -2.88 53.80
N PRO A 310 19.30 -3.48 52.63
CA PRO A 310 18.74 -2.74 51.50
C PRO A 310 17.48 -2.03 51.97
N GLU A 311 17.34 -0.73 51.69
CA GLU A 311 16.12 -0.02 52.05
C GLU A 311 14.94 -0.80 51.47
N GLU A 312 14.11 -1.38 52.34
CA GLU A 312 12.96 -2.15 51.89
C GLU A 312 12.13 -1.23 51.00
N PRO A 313 11.77 -1.67 49.77
CA PRO A 313 10.94 -0.87 48.89
C PRO A 313 9.69 -0.48 49.66
N LYS A 314 9.58 0.81 50.01
CA LYS A 314 8.44 1.31 50.76
C LYS A 314 7.22 1.13 49.87
N TYR A 315 6.28 0.31 50.30
CA TYR A 315 5.03 0.12 49.59
C TYR A 315 3.93 0.90 50.26
N TYR A 316 3.01 1.41 49.45
CA TYR A 316 1.72 1.85 49.93
C TYR A 316 0.73 0.71 49.99
N THR A 317 0.00 0.64 51.10
CA THR A 317 -1.32 0.02 51.09
C THR A 317 -2.29 0.90 50.29
N ILE A 318 -3.36 0.29 49.79
CA ILE A 318 -4.38 1.02 49.02
C ILE A 318 -5.00 2.15 49.86
N ALA A 319 -5.22 1.93 51.16
CA ALA A 319 -5.79 2.93 52.05
C ALA A 319 -4.86 4.15 52.21
N GLU A 320 -3.58 3.92 52.49
CA GLU A 320 -2.58 4.99 52.60
C GLU A 320 -2.42 5.80 51.29
N ALA A 321 -2.49 5.12 50.13
CA ALA A 321 -2.44 5.79 48.83
C ALA A 321 -3.68 6.64 48.56
N MET A 322 -4.87 6.17 48.95
CA MET A 322 -6.12 6.94 48.83
C MET A 322 -6.07 8.22 49.69
N GLU A 323 -5.59 8.10 50.93
CA GLU A 323 -5.46 9.23 51.85
C GLU A 323 -4.41 10.25 51.39
N ARG A 324 -3.26 9.80 50.88
CA ARG A 324 -2.17 10.72 50.47
C ARG A 324 -2.51 11.53 49.22
N PHE A 325 -3.18 10.91 48.24
CA PHE A 325 -3.45 11.53 46.95
C PHE A 325 -4.91 12.01 46.79
N ASN A 326 -5.75 11.84 47.82
CA ASN A 326 -7.17 12.17 47.80
C ASN A 326 -7.92 11.55 46.60
N LEU A 327 -7.62 10.28 46.30
CA LEU A 327 -8.20 9.55 45.18
C LEU A 327 -9.17 8.48 45.66
N THR A 328 -10.21 8.23 44.85
CA THR A 328 -11.06 7.06 45.04
C THR A 328 -10.30 5.78 44.70
N ARG A 329 -10.72 4.67 45.31
CA ARG A 329 -10.13 3.34 45.09
C ARG A 329 -10.09 2.97 43.60
N ASP A 330 -11.17 3.25 42.87
CA ASP A 330 -11.30 2.90 41.45
C ASP A 330 -10.39 3.75 40.56
N GLN A 331 -10.24 5.04 40.86
CA GLN A 331 -9.27 5.91 40.18
C GLN A 331 -7.85 5.38 40.37
N LEU A 332 -7.49 5.01 41.61
CA LEU A 332 -6.16 4.45 41.91
C LEU A 332 -5.90 3.16 41.11
N TYR A 333 -6.87 2.23 41.05
CA TYR A 333 -6.72 1.01 40.24
C TYR A 333 -6.64 1.28 38.74
N HIS A 334 -7.41 2.26 38.24
CA HIS A 334 -7.36 2.67 36.86
C HIS A 334 -5.96 3.17 36.49
N TYR A 335 -5.39 4.10 37.28
CA TYR A 335 -4.05 4.65 37.04
C TYR A 335 -2.96 3.58 37.14
N VAL A 336 -3.00 2.73 38.17
CA VAL A 336 -2.04 1.64 38.33
C VAL A 336 -2.09 0.66 37.16
N LYS A 337 -3.29 0.36 36.63
CA LYS A 337 -3.46 -0.52 35.47
C LYS A 337 -3.03 0.14 34.16
N TYR A 338 -3.37 1.42 33.96
CA TYR A 338 -3.13 2.12 32.71
C TYR A 338 -1.64 2.51 32.54
N HIS A 339 -0.98 2.93 33.63
CA HIS A 339 0.43 3.32 33.64
C HIS A 339 1.39 2.18 34.01
N ASN A 340 0.90 0.95 34.16
CA ASN A 340 1.70 -0.24 34.49
C ASN A 340 2.58 -0.09 35.75
N ILE A 341 2.05 0.56 36.79
CA ILE A 341 2.78 0.76 38.05
C ILE A 341 2.95 -0.61 38.75
N PRO A 342 4.18 -0.99 39.18
CA PRO A 342 4.45 -2.27 39.80
C PRO A 342 3.73 -2.38 41.14
N ARG A 343 3.11 -3.54 41.33
CA ARG A 343 2.35 -3.89 42.54
C ARG A 343 2.68 -5.31 42.96
N ILE A 344 2.76 -5.52 44.27
CA ILE A 344 2.95 -6.84 44.86
C ILE A 344 1.67 -7.24 45.60
N LYS A 345 1.22 -8.47 45.39
CA LYS A 345 0.12 -9.04 46.17
C LYS A 345 0.71 -9.72 47.40
N VAL A 346 0.31 -9.27 48.59
CA VAL A 346 0.68 -9.88 49.87
C VAL A 346 -0.62 -10.38 50.51
N GLY A 347 -0.95 -11.65 50.28
CA GLY A 347 -2.21 -12.26 50.71
C GLY A 347 -3.43 -11.56 50.09
N LYS A 348 -4.33 -11.07 50.94
CA LYS A 348 -5.55 -10.34 50.53
C LYS A 348 -5.28 -8.91 50.07
N TYR A 349 -4.16 -8.32 50.47
CA TYR A 349 -3.86 -6.92 50.22
C TYR A 349 -2.94 -6.75 49.01
N THR A 350 -3.21 -5.72 48.20
CA THR A 350 -2.29 -5.29 47.14
C THR A 350 -1.50 -4.10 47.65
N LYS A 351 -0.18 -4.17 47.48
CA LYS A 351 0.78 -3.13 47.84
C LYS A 351 1.34 -2.50 46.56
N ILE A 352 1.37 -1.18 46.49
CA ILE A 352 1.84 -0.41 45.32
C ILE A 352 3.20 0.20 45.67
N LEU A 353 4.15 0.22 44.73
CA LEU A 353 5.47 0.80 44.97
C LEU A 353 5.37 2.33 45.17
N ARG A 354 5.84 2.83 46.32
CA ARG A 354 5.70 4.25 46.72
C ARG A 354 6.41 5.19 45.74
N ALA A 355 7.65 4.89 45.38
CA ALA A 355 8.48 5.77 44.55
C ALA A 355 7.85 6.06 43.17
N GLU A 356 7.25 5.04 42.54
CA GLU A 356 6.64 5.20 41.23
C GLU A 356 5.28 5.88 41.29
N LEU A 357 4.49 5.62 42.34
CA LEU A 357 3.22 6.29 42.54
C LEU A 357 3.41 7.77 42.85
N ASP A 358 4.39 8.11 43.69
CA ASP A 358 4.77 9.48 44.00
C ASP A 358 5.19 10.23 42.73
N LYS A 359 6.10 9.64 41.94
CA LYS A 359 6.58 10.23 40.68
C LYS A 359 5.46 10.47 39.67
N PHE A 360 4.45 9.59 39.62
CA PHE A 360 3.31 9.76 38.72
C PHE A 360 2.45 10.99 39.08
N PHE A 361 2.29 11.26 40.37
CA PHE A 361 1.49 12.39 40.87
C PHE A 361 2.34 13.64 41.15
N GLU A 362 3.63 13.64 40.81
CA GLU A 362 4.44 14.85 40.87
C GLU A 362 3.86 15.91 39.92
N PRO A 363 3.68 17.17 40.39
CA PRO A 363 3.17 18.22 39.54
C PRO A 363 4.13 18.46 38.36
N PRO A 364 3.60 18.74 37.15
CA PRO A 364 4.45 19.02 36.01
C PRO A 364 5.32 20.25 36.30
N LYS A 365 6.65 20.09 36.23
CA LYS A 365 7.59 21.20 36.27
C LYS A 365 7.54 21.91 34.92
N ILE A 366 7.13 23.17 34.92
CA ILE A 366 7.29 24.07 33.79
C ILE A 366 8.68 24.67 33.96
N GLU A 367 9.63 24.22 33.14
CA GLU A 367 10.96 24.84 33.01
C GLU A 367 11.00 25.81 31.84
#